data_AF-A0A7S3TNV8-F1
#
_entry.id   AF-A0A7S3TNV8-F1
#
_cell.length_a   1.000
_cell.length_b   1.000
_cell.length_c   1.000
_cell.angle_alpha   90.00
_cell.angle_beta   90.00
_cell.angle_gamma   90.00
#
_symmetry.space_group_name_H-M   'P 1'
#
loop_
_entity.id
_entity.type
_entity.pdbx_description
1 polymer ?
#
loop_
_entity_poly.entity_id
_entity_poly.type
_entity_poly.pdbx_seq_one_letter_code
_entity_poly.pdbx_strand_id
1 'polypeptide(L)'
;GLFILDLDHVPTGCGTWPAFWMYGEDETHIWPKWGEYDIFESMHNLTNVMTTLHTTEGCDQSTVAPGTFKRMDGAAGHPAADCNTEAKGQYHNQGCPQLGPDRTSGNAFNADGGGTFAAEWDPRSQQIRTWFWGRGKEPEDLKRGKPEPYDWGMPYSFFSLDPRRCPAAHFH
;
A
#
# COMPACT_ATOMS: atom_id res chain seq x y z
N GLY A 1 -9.54 7.55 -6.72
CA GLY A 1 -9.91 6.73 -7.90
C GLY A 1 -9.72 5.25 -7.60
N LEU A 2 -9.92 4.39 -8.59
CA LEU A 2 -9.65 2.97 -8.52
C LEU A 2 -8.64 2.60 -9.62
N PHE A 3 -7.57 1.91 -9.24
CA PHE A 3 -6.45 1.56 -10.10
C PHE A 3 -6.26 0.04 -10.05
N ILE A 4 -6.20 -0.59 -11.23
CA ILE A 4 -6.07 -2.04 -11.36
C ILE A 4 -4.73 -2.35 -12.00
N LEU A 5 -3.94 -3.17 -11.33
CA LEU A 5 -2.63 -3.61 -11.76
C LEU A 5 -2.64 -5.14 -11.89
N ASP A 6 -2.70 -5.62 -13.12
CA ASP A 6 -2.63 -7.05 -13.47
C ASP A 6 -1.19 -7.41 -13.88
N LEU A 7 -0.56 -8.32 -13.13
CA LEU A 7 0.86 -8.66 -13.27
C LEU A 7 1.05 -10.16 -13.40
N ASP A 8 1.73 -10.60 -14.46
CA ASP A 8 2.20 -11.99 -14.59
C ASP A 8 3.50 -12.24 -13.82
N HIS A 9 4.31 -11.20 -13.62
CA HIS A 9 5.66 -11.32 -13.08
C HIS A 9 6.17 -9.99 -12.51
N VAL A 10 7.01 -10.06 -11.46
CA VAL A 10 7.67 -8.91 -10.83
C VAL A 10 9.19 -9.13 -10.71
N PRO A 11 10.02 -8.06 -10.66
CA PRO A 11 11.45 -8.20 -10.38
C PRO A 11 11.69 -8.83 -9.00
N THR A 12 12.74 -9.64 -8.87
CA THR A 12 13.06 -10.38 -7.63
C THR A 12 14.54 -10.72 -7.57
N GLY A 13 15.13 -10.71 -6.37
CA GLY A 13 16.54 -11.05 -6.16
C GLY A 13 17.21 -10.18 -5.09
N CYS A 14 18.33 -10.65 -4.53
CA CYS A 14 19.09 -9.83 -3.59
C CYS A 14 19.50 -8.49 -4.22
N GLY A 15 19.26 -7.40 -3.49
CA GLY A 15 19.54 -6.04 -3.96
C GLY A 15 18.49 -5.41 -4.87
N THR A 16 17.42 -6.12 -5.25
CA THR A 16 16.31 -5.49 -5.97
C THR A 16 15.36 -4.76 -5.01
N TRP A 17 14.69 -3.74 -5.54
CA TRP A 17 13.65 -2.98 -4.85
C TRP A 17 12.60 -2.49 -5.88
N PRO A 18 11.75 -3.39 -6.42
CA PRO A 18 10.69 -3.00 -7.34
C PRO A 18 9.54 -2.27 -6.63
N ALA A 19 8.96 -1.28 -7.32
CA ALA A 19 7.79 -0.57 -6.86
C ALA A 19 6.81 -0.24 -8.02
N PHE A 20 5.51 -0.24 -7.70
CA PHE A 20 4.45 0.41 -8.46
C PHE A 20 3.67 1.28 -7.48
N TRP A 21 3.72 2.59 -7.70
CA TRP A 21 3.35 3.59 -6.72
C TRP A 21 2.78 4.82 -7.40
N MET A 22 2.12 5.65 -6.62
CA MET A 22 1.63 6.96 -7.03
C MET A 22 2.12 8.00 -6.04
N TYR A 23 2.43 9.20 -6.52
CA TYR A 23 2.79 10.31 -5.66
C TYR A 23 2.30 11.63 -6.24
N GLY A 24 2.19 12.62 -5.35
CA GLY A 24 1.90 13.99 -5.73
C GLY A 24 3.14 14.87 -5.56
N GLU A 25 3.35 15.75 -6.53
CA GLU A 25 4.23 16.90 -6.39
C GLU A 25 3.81 18.05 -7.32
N ASP A 26 4.17 19.28 -6.95
CA ASP A 26 4.16 20.44 -7.84
C ASP A 26 5.31 21.41 -7.49
N GLU A 27 5.44 22.51 -8.23
CA GLU A 27 6.52 23.50 -8.07
C GLU A 27 6.66 24.05 -6.63
N THR A 28 5.57 24.05 -5.85
CA THR A 28 5.51 24.58 -4.47
C THR A 28 5.24 23.50 -3.43
N HIS A 29 5.06 22.26 -3.86
CA HIS A 29 4.76 21.10 -3.04
C HIS A 29 5.64 19.92 -3.46
N ILE A 30 6.88 19.98 -3.01
CA ILE A 30 7.84 18.91 -3.21
C ILE A 30 7.44 17.74 -2.31
N TRP A 31 7.54 16.52 -2.83
CA TRP A 31 7.39 15.30 -2.05
C TRP A 31 8.14 15.39 -0.69
N PRO A 32 7.56 14.87 0.42
CA PRO A 32 6.32 14.09 0.51
C PRO A 32 5.08 14.96 0.78
N LYS A 33 5.10 16.25 0.42
CA LYS A 33 4.02 17.19 0.81
C LYS A 33 2.64 16.76 0.30
N TRP A 34 2.55 16.24 -0.93
CA TRP A 34 1.33 15.67 -1.53
C TRP A 34 1.27 14.15 -1.49
N GLY A 35 2.06 13.57 -0.60
CA GLY A 35 1.97 12.17 -0.24
C GLY A 35 2.45 11.22 -1.33
N GLU A 36 2.61 9.98 -0.91
CA GLU A 36 2.97 8.84 -1.72
C GLU A 36 2.13 7.65 -1.26
N TYR A 37 1.71 6.86 -2.23
CA TYR A 37 1.00 5.62 -2.02
C TYR A 37 1.68 4.51 -2.83
N ASP A 38 2.47 3.71 -2.14
CA ASP A 38 3.08 2.51 -2.68
C ASP A 38 2.05 1.39 -2.67
N ILE A 39 1.54 1.06 -3.85
CA ILE A 39 0.54 0.01 -4.02
C ILE A 39 1.22 -1.36 -3.95
N PHE A 40 2.33 -1.48 -4.67
CA PHE A 40 3.20 -2.62 -4.67
C PHE A 40 4.62 -2.13 -4.40
N GLU A 41 5.23 -2.63 -3.35
CA GLU A 41 6.66 -2.49 -3.12
C GLU A 41 7.21 -3.80 -2.54
N SER A 42 8.43 -4.15 -2.90
CA SER A 42 9.12 -5.31 -2.33
C SER A 42 10.61 -5.03 -2.28
N MET A 43 11.31 -5.70 -1.37
CA MET A 43 12.76 -5.63 -1.27
C MET A 43 13.36 -7.02 -1.28
N HIS A 44 14.50 -7.16 -1.95
CA HIS A 44 15.29 -8.39 -1.95
C HIS A 44 14.46 -9.61 -2.39
N ASN A 45 14.33 -10.60 -1.50
CA ASN A 45 13.57 -11.83 -1.70
C ASN A 45 12.33 -11.89 -0.79
N LEU A 46 11.77 -10.74 -0.38
CA LEU A 46 10.49 -10.73 0.31
C LEU A 46 9.43 -11.44 -0.55
N THR A 47 8.58 -12.23 0.12
CA THR A 47 7.44 -12.92 -0.50
C THR A 47 6.11 -12.23 -0.21
N ASN A 48 6.15 -11.20 0.65
CA ASN A 48 5.06 -10.31 0.96
C ASN A 48 5.30 -8.96 0.28
N VAL A 49 4.28 -8.43 -0.38
CA VAL A 49 4.23 -7.04 -0.81
C VAL A 49 4.18 -6.12 0.41
N MET A 50 4.76 -4.94 0.29
CA MET A 50 4.60 -3.83 1.21
C MET A 50 3.72 -2.79 0.52
N THR A 51 2.66 -2.39 1.22
CA THR A 51 1.85 -1.24 0.84
C THR A 51 2.13 -0.14 1.84
N THR A 52 2.57 1.02 1.39
CA THR A 52 3.08 2.07 2.27
C THR A 52 2.47 3.41 1.90
N LEU A 53 2.27 4.26 2.89
CA LEU A 53 2.07 5.69 2.66
C LEU A 53 3.27 6.46 3.21
N HIS A 54 3.70 7.45 2.45
CA HIS A 54 4.65 8.47 2.89
C HIS A 54 3.95 9.83 2.84
N THR A 55 4.11 10.62 3.89
CA THR A 55 3.44 11.92 4.08
C THR A 55 4.35 12.87 4.85
N THR A 56 3.92 14.11 5.01
CA THR A 56 4.44 15.01 6.05
C THR A 56 3.79 14.69 7.42
N GLU A 57 4.14 15.43 8.47
CA GLU A 57 3.58 15.21 9.81
C GLU A 57 2.04 15.21 9.85
N GLY A 58 1.46 14.36 10.70
CA GLY A 58 0.02 14.33 10.96
C GLY A 58 -0.74 13.28 10.17
N CYS A 59 -0.12 12.12 9.90
CA CYS A 59 -0.79 10.94 9.38
C CYS A 59 -0.48 9.71 10.25
N ASP A 60 -1.28 9.47 11.29
CA ASP A 60 -1.16 8.37 12.24
C ASP A 60 -2.16 7.24 11.95
N GLN A 61 -1.64 6.04 11.70
CA GLN A 61 -2.39 4.81 11.41
C GLN A 61 -2.38 3.83 12.59
N SER A 62 -1.91 4.22 13.78
CA SER A 62 -1.79 3.35 14.96
C SER A 62 -3.13 2.77 15.43
N THR A 63 -4.25 3.46 15.17
CA THR A 63 -5.60 2.99 15.53
C THR A 63 -6.24 2.07 14.49
N VAL A 64 -5.65 1.92 13.31
CA VAL A 64 -6.16 0.98 12.32
C VAL A 64 -5.95 -0.44 12.83
N ALA A 65 -7.01 -1.24 12.93
CA ALA A 65 -6.86 -2.64 13.29
C ALA A 65 -6.23 -3.41 12.12
N PRO A 66 -5.17 -4.20 12.34
CA PRO A 66 -4.64 -5.06 11.30
C PRO A 66 -5.70 -6.09 10.94
N GLY A 67 -6.15 -6.05 9.68
CA GLY A 67 -7.02 -7.08 9.11
C GLY A 67 -6.19 -8.32 8.79
N THR A 68 -5.83 -8.46 7.52
CA THR A 68 -4.94 -9.53 7.07
C THR A 68 -3.49 -9.07 6.86
N PHE A 69 -3.21 -7.76 6.97
CA PHE A 69 -1.83 -7.25 6.90
C PHE A 69 -1.09 -7.37 8.23
N LYS A 70 0.24 -7.26 8.15
CA LYS A 70 1.14 -7.07 9.30
C LYS A 70 1.82 -5.72 9.19
N ARG A 71 2.16 -5.09 10.32
CA ARG A 71 3.02 -3.89 10.31
C ARG A 71 4.48 -4.30 10.40
N MET A 72 5.36 -3.55 9.74
CA MET A 72 6.79 -3.63 10.04
C MET A 72 7.10 -2.87 11.31
N ASP A 73 8.14 -3.28 12.02
CA ASP A 73 8.65 -2.50 13.13
C ASP A 73 9.55 -1.35 12.63
N GLY A 74 9.49 -0.23 13.34
CA GLY A 74 10.41 0.88 13.17
C GLY A 74 11.70 0.70 13.97
N ALA A 75 12.59 1.70 13.87
CA ALA A 75 13.89 1.71 14.53
C ALA A 75 13.84 1.51 16.06
N ALA A 76 12.73 1.88 16.70
CA ALA A 76 12.50 1.69 18.13
C ALA A 76 11.92 0.32 18.51
N GLY A 77 11.68 -0.58 17.55
CA GLY A 77 11.07 -1.89 17.80
C GLY A 77 9.56 -1.85 18.07
N HIS A 78 8.90 -0.77 17.64
CA HIS A 78 7.44 -0.62 17.68
C HIS A 78 6.89 -0.58 16.25
N PRO A 79 5.63 -1.00 16.01
CA PRO A 79 5.04 -0.96 14.68
C PRO A 79 5.12 0.43 14.05
N ALA A 80 5.66 0.50 12.84
CA ALA A 80 5.73 1.71 12.03
C ALA A 80 4.32 2.05 11.52
N ALA A 81 3.66 2.99 12.19
CA ALA A 81 2.28 3.38 11.92
C ALA A 81 2.11 4.88 11.68
N ASP A 82 3.16 5.68 11.86
CA ASP A 82 3.18 7.10 11.48
C ASP A 82 3.68 7.19 10.04
N CYS A 83 2.87 7.71 9.13
CA CYS A 83 3.22 7.80 7.72
C CYS A 83 4.15 8.98 7.42
N ASN A 84 4.54 9.78 8.41
CA ASN A 84 5.52 10.84 8.26
C ASN A 84 6.90 10.26 7.91
N THR A 85 7.56 10.77 6.87
CA THR A 85 8.92 10.33 6.49
C THR A 85 9.96 10.60 7.58
N GLU A 86 9.71 11.59 8.44
CA GLU A 86 10.56 11.99 9.56
C GLU A 86 10.02 11.52 10.93
N ALA A 87 9.16 10.51 10.95
CA ALA A 87 8.56 9.99 12.18
C ALA A 87 9.62 9.52 13.19
N LYS A 88 9.54 10.01 14.43
CA LYS A 88 10.45 9.59 15.51
C LYS A 88 10.17 8.15 15.92
N GLY A 89 11.23 7.35 16.03
CA GLY A 89 11.13 5.93 16.39
C GLY A 89 10.89 4.99 15.21
N GLN A 90 10.74 5.54 14.00
CA GLN A 90 10.80 4.81 12.73
C GLN A 90 12.14 5.05 12.04
N TYR A 91 12.48 4.22 11.06
CA TYR A 91 13.62 4.51 10.18
C TYR A 91 13.29 5.73 9.32
N HIS A 92 14.32 6.50 8.95
CA HIS A 92 14.15 7.64 8.05
C HIS A 92 13.51 7.17 6.73
N ASN A 93 12.49 7.89 6.29
CA ASN A 93 11.67 7.56 5.13
C ASN A 93 11.01 6.18 5.18
N GLN A 94 10.67 5.66 6.35
CA GLN A 94 9.98 4.37 6.44
C GLN A 94 8.50 4.45 6.05
N GLY A 95 7.85 5.59 6.30
CA GLY A 95 6.41 5.69 6.20
C GLY A 95 5.69 4.71 7.13
N CYS A 96 4.49 4.29 6.76
CA CYS A 96 3.66 3.37 7.55
C CYS A 96 3.36 2.04 6.82
N PRO A 97 4.35 1.17 6.60
CA PRO A 97 4.23 0.00 5.74
C PRO A 97 3.30 -1.08 6.32
N GLN A 98 2.44 -1.60 5.46
CA GLN A 98 1.54 -2.74 5.70
C GLN A 98 1.95 -3.91 4.80
N LEU A 99 2.48 -4.98 5.41
CA LEU A 99 2.82 -6.21 4.70
C LEU A 99 1.56 -6.98 4.35
N GLY A 100 1.38 -7.25 3.07
CA GLY A 100 0.32 -8.11 2.57
C GLY A 100 0.54 -9.60 2.87
N PRO A 101 -0.37 -10.47 2.42
CA PRO A 101 -0.27 -11.92 2.56
C PRO A 101 0.98 -12.50 1.89
N ASP A 102 1.32 -13.75 2.21
CA ASP A 102 2.41 -14.45 1.52
C ASP A 102 2.09 -14.65 0.03
N ARG A 103 3.14 -14.87 -0.77
CA ARG A 103 3.07 -15.10 -2.23
C ARG A 103 2.46 -13.92 -3.01
N THR A 104 2.61 -12.71 -2.48
CA THR A 104 2.20 -11.46 -3.13
C THR A 104 3.35 -10.71 -3.78
N SER A 105 4.60 -11.17 -3.59
CA SER A 105 5.77 -10.65 -4.28
C SER A 105 6.84 -11.74 -4.48
N GLY A 106 7.90 -11.38 -5.19
CA GLY A 106 9.10 -12.21 -5.34
C GLY A 106 8.89 -13.49 -6.17
N ASN A 107 9.80 -14.45 -5.98
CA ASN A 107 9.80 -15.71 -6.74
C ASN A 107 8.50 -16.51 -6.58
N ALA A 108 7.87 -16.48 -5.40
CA ALA A 108 6.64 -17.24 -5.14
C ALA A 108 5.45 -16.69 -5.94
N PHE A 109 5.31 -15.37 -6.00
CA PHE A 109 4.31 -14.69 -6.84
C PHE A 109 4.51 -15.05 -8.32
N ASN A 110 5.75 -14.97 -8.81
CA ASN A 110 6.08 -15.29 -10.20
C ASN A 110 5.79 -16.76 -10.55
N ALA A 111 6.07 -17.68 -9.62
CA ALA A 111 5.81 -19.11 -9.80
C ALA A 111 4.30 -19.44 -9.84
N ASP A 112 3.46 -18.61 -9.22
CA ASP A 112 1.99 -18.74 -9.26
C ASP A 112 1.36 -18.11 -10.51
N GLY A 113 2.16 -17.55 -11.42
CA GLY A 113 1.67 -16.82 -12.58
C GLY A 113 1.16 -15.42 -12.25
N GLY A 114 1.59 -14.88 -11.10
CA GLY A 114 1.29 -13.55 -10.62
C GLY A 114 -0.14 -13.36 -10.10
N GLY A 115 -0.72 -12.22 -10.40
CA GLY A 115 -2.05 -11.86 -9.93
C GLY A 115 -2.36 -10.38 -10.10
N THR A 116 -3.51 -9.99 -9.55
CA THR A 116 -4.06 -8.65 -9.71
C THR A 116 -4.11 -7.91 -8.39
N PHE A 117 -3.59 -6.69 -8.38
CA PHE A 117 -3.78 -5.71 -7.32
C PHE A 117 -4.87 -4.72 -7.72
N ALA A 118 -5.75 -4.38 -6.78
CA ALA A 118 -6.63 -3.23 -6.90
C ALA A 118 -6.29 -2.24 -5.79
N ALA A 119 -6.06 -0.98 -6.17
CA ALA A 119 -5.80 0.12 -5.27
C ALA A 119 -6.93 1.14 -5.39
N GLU A 120 -7.62 1.39 -4.28
CA GLU A 120 -8.64 2.41 -4.18
C GLU A 120 -8.14 3.56 -3.32
N TRP A 121 -8.24 4.77 -3.86
CA TRP A 121 -8.12 6.02 -3.12
C TRP A 121 -9.48 6.71 -3.09
N ASP A 122 -10.16 6.67 -1.94
CA ASP A 122 -11.48 7.27 -1.76
C ASP A 122 -11.48 8.26 -0.57
N PRO A 123 -11.11 9.53 -0.81
CA PRO A 123 -11.11 10.55 0.22
C PRO A 123 -12.53 10.90 0.70
N ARG A 124 -13.58 10.60 -0.08
CA ARG A 124 -14.97 10.86 0.34
C ARG A 124 -15.42 9.89 1.41
N SER A 125 -15.01 8.63 1.27
CA SER A 125 -15.23 7.58 2.28
C SER A 125 -14.08 7.49 3.30
N GLN A 126 -13.14 8.44 3.25
CA GLN A 126 -12.01 8.57 4.18
C GLN A 126 -11.13 7.31 4.26
N GLN A 127 -10.79 6.72 3.12
CA GLN A 127 -10.02 5.48 3.09
C GLN A 127 -9.10 5.35 1.87
N ILE A 128 -8.01 4.62 2.07
CA ILE A 128 -7.21 4.01 1.00
C ILE A 128 -7.23 2.51 1.25
N ARG A 129 -7.53 1.71 0.22
CA ARG A 129 -7.72 0.26 0.33
C ARG A 129 -6.95 -0.46 -0.76
N THR A 130 -6.34 -1.59 -0.42
CA THR A 130 -5.64 -2.44 -1.41
C THR A 130 -6.08 -3.89 -1.30
N TRP A 131 -6.43 -4.48 -2.43
CA TRP A 131 -6.72 -5.90 -2.56
C TRP A 131 -5.67 -6.59 -3.42
N PHE A 132 -5.57 -7.89 -3.23
CA PHE A 132 -4.79 -8.78 -4.05
C PHE A 132 -5.59 -10.05 -4.32
N TRP A 133 -5.57 -10.49 -5.57
CA TRP A 133 -6.06 -11.80 -5.96
C TRP A 133 -4.97 -12.50 -6.77
N GLY A 134 -4.61 -13.72 -6.36
CA GLY A 134 -3.74 -14.58 -7.17
C GLY A 134 -4.39 -14.86 -8.52
N ARG A 135 -3.56 -15.14 -9.53
CA ARG A 135 -3.99 -15.39 -10.91
C ARG A 135 -5.23 -16.29 -11.00
N GLY A 136 -6.27 -15.81 -11.67
CA GLY A 136 -7.53 -16.54 -11.88
C GLY A 136 -8.50 -16.49 -10.71
N LYS A 137 -8.18 -15.76 -9.63
CA LYS A 137 -9.06 -15.52 -8.47
C LYS A 137 -9.65 -14.12 -8.45
N GLU A 138 -9.43 -13.33 -9.50
CA GLU A 138 -9.98 -11.99 -9.65
C GLU A 138 -11.52 -12.06 -9.69
N PRO A 139 -12.22 -11.13 -9.02
CA PRO A 139 -13.67 -11.07 -9.06
C PRO A 139 -14.18 -10.78 -10.49
N GLU A 140 -15.35 -11.35 -10.81
CA GLU A 140 -15.89 -11.35 -12.18
C GLU A 140 -16.24 -9.95 -12.70
N ASP A 141 -16.55 -9.02 -11.81
CA ASP A 141 -16.86 -7.64 -12.13
C ASP A 141 -15.66 -6.87 -12.70
N LEU A 142 -14.44 -7.17 -12.25
CA LEU A 142 -13.18 -6.69 -12.85
C LEU A 142 -13.06 -7.15 -14.30
N LYS A 143 -13.30 -8.43 -14.58
CA LYS A 143 -13.20 -9.00 -15.94
C LYS A 143 -14.22 -8.37 -16.90
N ARG A 144 -15.37 -7.92 -16.38
CA ARG A 144 -16.41 -7.22 -17.14
C ARG A 144 -16.16 -5.71 -17.27
N GLY A 145 -15.07 -5.18 -16.70
CA GLY A 145 -14.75 -3.76 -16.70
C GLY A 145 -15.73 -2.89 -15.90
N LYS A 146 -16.42 -3.47 -14.91
CA LYS A 146 -17.39 -2.77 -14.04
C LYS A 146 -17.08 -3.09 -12.57
N PRO A 147 -15.96 -2.58 -12.04
CA PRO A 147 -15.53 -2.89 -10.68
C PRO A 147 -16.48 -2.34 -9.62
N GLU A 148 -16.79 -3.15 -8.62
CA GLU A 148 -17.60 -2.85 -7.45
C GLU A 148 -16.83 -3.22 -6.16
N PRO A 149 -15.94 -2.33 -5.68
CA PRO A 149 -15.02 -2.62 -4.58
C PRO A 149 -15.66 -3.02 -3.25
N TYR A 150 -16.93 -2.66 -3.04
CA TYR A 150 -17.68 -3.01 -1.84
C TYR A 150 -18.07 -4.49 -1.78
N ASP A 151 -18.10 -5.19 -2.92
CA ASP A 151 -18.44 -6.61 -3.01
C ASP A 151 -17.22 -7.53 -2.92
N TRP A 152 -16.01 -6.98 -2.94
CA TRP A 152 -14.75 -7.75 -2.95
C TRP A 152 -14.34 -8.30 -1.58
N GLY A 153 -15.03 -7.90 -0.52
CA GLY A 153 -14.68 -8.26 0.85
C GLY A 153 -13.51 -7.45 1.40
N MET A 154 -12.85 -8.01 2.42
CA MET A 154 -11.85 -7.27 3.18
C MET A 154 -10.59 -7.00 2.35
N PRO A 155 -10.14 -5.74 2.20
CA PRO A 155 -8.86 -5.44 1.58
C PRO A 155 -7.73 -5.99 2.47
N TYR A 156 -6.61 -6.36 1.85
CA TYR A 156 -5.49 -6.79 2.66
C TYR A 156 -4.84 -5.62 3.38
N SER A 157 -4.78 -4.45 2.74
CA SER A 157 -4.26 -3.20 3.29
C SER A 157 -5.37 -2.15 3.39
N PHE A 158 -5.39 -1.42 4.50
CA PHE A 158 -6.34 -0.36 4.77
C PHE A 158 -5.64 0.79 5.48
N PHE A 159 -5.79 2.01 4.96
CA PHE A 159 -5.40 3.23 5.64
C PHE A 159 -6.62 4.10 5.87
N SER A 160 -6.75 4.61 7.09
CA SER A 160 -7.79 5.57 7.45
C SER A 160 -7.36 6.96 7.01
N LEU A 161 -8.27 7.70 6.40
CA LEU A 161 -8.11 9.13 6.15
C LEU A 161 -8.94 9.98 7.17
N ASP A 162 -9.05 9.53 8.44
CA ASP A 162 -9.72 10.28 9.51
C ASP A 162 -9.12 11.70 9.58
N PRO A 163 -9.93 12.76 9.40
CA PRO A 163 -9.48 14.16 9.40
C PRO A 163 -8.73 14.62 10.66
N ARG A 164 -8.76 13.85 11.74
CA ARG A 164 -8.04 14.16 13.00
C ARG A 164 -6.72 13.42 13.13
N ARG A 165 -6.49 12.37 12.33
CA ARG A 165 -5.30 11.51 12.46
C ARG A 165 -4.49 11.43 11.18
N CYS A 166 -5.14 11.33 10.02
CA CYS A 166 -4.50 11.35 8.71
C CYS A 166 -5.45 12.00 7.71
N PRO A 167 -5.49 13.34 7.62
CA PRO A 167 -6.40 14.02 6.71
C PRO A 167 -6.14 13.65 5.25
N ALA A 168 -7.20 13.51 4.45
CA ALA A 168 -7.08 13.29 3.01
C ALA A 168 -6.28 14.39 2.27
N ALA A 169 -6.10 15.57 2.86
CA ALA A 169 -5.29 16.66 2.32
C ALA A 169 -3.78 16.37 2.26
N HIS A 170 -3.33 15.24 2.79
CA HIS A 170 -1.99 14.73 2.50
C HIS A 170 -1.84 14.22 1.06
N PHE A 171 -2.93 13.97 0.33
CA PHE A 171 -2.93 13.37 -1.01
C PHE A 171 -3.71 14.27 -1.99
N HIS A 172 -3.09 14.61 -3.12
CA HIS A 172 -3.63 15.54 -4.12
C HIS A 172 -3.56 14.98 -5.55
#